data_AF-A0A9D4Q673-F1
#
_entry.id   AF-A0A9D4Q673-F1
#
_cell.length_a   1.000
_cell.length_b   1.000
_cell.length_c   1.000
_cell.angle_alpha   90.00
_cell.angle_beta   90.00
_cell.angle_gamma   90.00
#
_symmetry.space_group_name_H-M   'P 1'
#
loop_
_entity.id
_entity.type
_entity.pdbx_description
1 polymer ?
#
loop_
_entity_poly.entity_id
_entity_poly.type
_entity_poly.pdbx_seq_one_letter_code
_entity_poly.pdbx_strand_id
1 'polypeptide(L)'
;MRDSGKQGRPDGAQPLIKNALKSGKDLSQGERTAITTRIAQMLALDLQPYSCVENRGFKELMNHMEPLYKIPSRTTFSRTIIPELYRDSHGYEGENARGLPGRQLYQPHLPLTFNVEMRSFALENRSVTESHTACNILEHLQAMMDNWELPLQKLPVYVVMDNARNFRAALTGISCVPMQCMGHTLQLAIKDAEEETAGVPAILKKCREILKEAICVELATSETTVPNLAPQEWKAVTGLVKALEPIVLGTKDLSEECTKLVKLCTTATDVEELSKL
;
A
#
# COMPACT_ATOMS: atom_id res chain seq x y z
N MET A 1 -40.81 -79.84 -7.42
CA MET A 1 -39.51 -79.89 -6.72
C MET A 1 -38.66 -78.74 -7.22
N ARG A 2 -38.20 -77.90 -6.27
CA ARG A 2 -36.93 -77.13 -6.29
C ARG A 2 -36.79 -75.98 -7.30
N ASP A 3 -36.20 -74.84 -6.97
CA ASP A 3 -35.86 -74.22 -5.68
C ASP A 3 -35.45 -72.76 -6.00
N SER A 4 -35.60 -71.89 -5.02
CA SER A 4 -35.24 -70.47 -5.09
C SER A 4 -33.73 -70.31 -4.90
N GLY A 5 -33.06 -69.48 -5.71
CA GLY A 5 -31.62 -69.22 -5.56
C GLY A 5 -31.28 -67.74 -5.76
N LYS A 6 -31.30 -66.98 -4.66
CA LYS A 6 -30.79 -65.60 -4.58
C LYS A 6 -29.30 -65.57 -4.92
N GLN A 7 -28.88 -64.77 -5.91
CA GLN A 7 -27.47 -64.43 -6.11
C GLN A 7 -27.08 -63.33 -5.11
N GLY A 8 -26.26 -63.72 -4.13
CA GLY A 8 -25.69 -62.83 -3.12
C GLY A 8 -24.68 -61.86 -3.72
N ARG A 9 -24.71 -60.62 -3.20
CA ARG A 9 -23.63 -59.64 -3.32
C ARG A 9 -22.38 -60.21 -2.63
N PRO A 10 -21.18 -60.21 -3.24
CA PRO A 10 -19.97 -60.45 -2.48
C PRO A 10 -19.70 -59.22 -1.61
N ASP A 11 -19.63 -59.47 -0.31
CA ASP A 11 -19.32 -58.51 0.74
C ASP A 11 -17.95 -57.85 0.58
N GLY A 12 -17.86 -56.66 1.17
CA GLY A 12 -16.75 -55.72 1.17
C GLY A 12 -15.36 -56.35 1.25
N ALA A 13 -14.57 -56.13 0.21
CA ALA A 13 -13.12 -56.12 0.36
C ALA A 13 -12.75 -54.94 1.29
N GLN A 14 -12.32 -55.25 2.52
CA GLN A 14 -11.69 -54.26 3.38
C GLN A 14 -10.50 -53.62 2.61
N PRO A 15 -10.47 -52.30 2.42
CA PRO A 15 -9.36 -51.65 1.76
C PRO A 15 -8.08 -51.88 2.58
N LEU A 16 -6.98 -52.26 1.92
CA LEU A 16 -5.69 -52.43 2.58
C LEU A 16 -5.31 -51.15 3.32
N ILE A 17 -4.70 -51.27 4.51
CA ILE A 17 -4.15 -50.14 5.30
C ILE A 17 -3.28 -49.21 4.42
N LYS A 18 -2.58 -49.78 3.43
CA LYS A 18 -1.76 -49.05 2.44
C LYS A 18 -2.58 -48.09 1.55
N ASN A 19 -3.85 -48.41 1.29
CA ASN A 19 -4.77 -47.58 0.49
C ASN A 19 -5.50 -46.54 1.37
N ALA A 20 -5.77 -46.87 2.63
CA ALA A 20 -6.32 -45.93 3.62
C ALA A 20 -5.30 -44.92 4.18
N LEU A 21 -4.01 -45.25 4.15
CA LEU A 21 -2.92 -44.31 4.48
C LEU A 21 -2.54 -43.40 3.31
N LYS A 22 -2.92 -43.76 2.08
CA LYS A 22 -2.77 -42.90 0.90
C LYS A 22 -3.90 -41.86 0.76
N SER A 23 -4.98 -42.00 1.52
CA SER A 23 -6.00 -40.96 1.68
C SER A 23 -5.65 -39.99 2.79
N GLY A 24 -4.38 -39.56 2.86
CA GLY A 24 -4.08 -38.27 3.47
C GLY A 24 -4.85 -37.22 2.66
N LYS A 25 -5.57 -36.33 3.34
CA LYS A 25 -6.40 -35.31 2.69
C LYS A 25 -5.47 -34.37 1.90
N ASP A 26 -5.22 -34.68 0.64
CA ASP A 26 -4.46 -33.79 -0.24
C ASP A 26 -5.19 -32.47 -0.36
N LEU A 27 -4.44 -31.37 -0.22
CA LEU A 27 -4.99 -30.03 -0.38
C LEU A 27 -5.52 -29.88 -1.80
N SER A 28 -6.82 -29.58 -1.95
CA SER A 28 -7.47 -29.44 -3.24
C SER A 28 -6.89 -28.27 -4.03
N GLN A 29 -7.08 -28.29 -5.36
CA GLN A 29 -6.63 -27.19 -6.21
C GLN A 29 -7.30 -25.86 -5.84
N GLY A 30 -8.57 -25.89 -5.41
CA GLY A 30 -9.29 -24.71 -4.93
C GLY A 30 -8.69 -24.13 -3.66
N GLU A 31 -8.39 -24.97 -2.67
CA GLU A 31 -7.75 -24.54 -1.40
C GLU A 31 -6.36 -23.96 -1.64
N ARG A 32 -5.55 -24.57 -2.53
CA ARG A 32 -4.24 -24.03 -2.93
C ARG A 32 -4.37 -22.64 -3.55
N THR A 33 -5.35 -22.47 -4.44
CA THR A 33 -5.60 -21.20 -5.12
C THR A 33 -6.06 -20.13 -4.12
N ALA A 34 -6.91 -20.50 -3.17
CA ALA A 34 -7.37 -19.60 -2.11
C ALA A 34 -6.20 -19.13 -1.23
N ILE A 35 -5.35 -20.05 -0.75
CA ILE A 35 -4.16 -19.70 0.05
C ILE A 35 -3.21 -18.81 -0.77
N THR A 36 -2.95 -19.17 -2.03
CA THR A 36 -2.11 -18.37 -2.94
C THR A 36 -2.63 -16.95 -3.09
N THR A 37 -3.94 -16.82 -3.27
CA THR A 37 -4.63 -15.52 -3.40
C THR A 37 -4.51 -14.70 -2.13
N ARG A 38 -4.71 -15.31 -0.95
CA ARG A 38 -4.54 -14.61 0.33
C ARG A 38 -3.11 -14.13 0.56
N ILE A 39 -2.11 -14.93 0.20
CA ILE A 39 -0.70 -14.51 0.28
C ILE A 39 -0.44 -13.35 -0.68
N ALA A 40 -0.94 -13.40 -1.91
CA ALA A 40 -0.78 -12.32 -2.87
C ALA A 40 -1.47 -11.02 -2.41
N GLN A 41 -2.66 -11.13 -1.83
CA GLN A 41 -3.37 -10.00 -1.21
C GLN A 41 -2.57 -9.41 -0.05
N MET A 42 -2.03 -10.23 0.85
CA MET A 42 -1.16 -9.77 1.94
C MET A 42 0.06 -9.01 1.39
N LEU A 43 0.75 -9.56 0.38
CA LEU A 43 1.90 -8.88 -0.24
C LEU A 43 1.53 -7.51 -0.81
N ALA A 44 0.37 -7.40 -1.47
CA ALA A 44 -0.10 -6.16 -2.08
C ALA A 44 -0.61 -5.14 -1.06
N LEU A 45 -1.44 -5.57 -0.11
CA LEU A 45 -2.06 -4.71 0.91
C LEU A 45 -1.02 -4.16 1.89
N ASP A 46 -0.07 -4.99 2.30
CA ASP A 46 0.96 -4.63 3.29
C ASP A 46 2.23 -4.06 2.64
N LEU A 47 2.21 -3.84 1.31
CA LEU A 47 3.35 -3.37 0.51
C LEU A 47 4.64 -4.15 0.77
N GLN A 48 4.52 -5.47 0.99
CA GLN A 48 5.66 -6.31 1.32
C GLN A 48 6.47 -6.65 0.07
N PRO A 49 7.80 -6.71 0.18
CA PRO A 49 8.62 -7.18 -0.93
C PRO A 49 8.26 -8.63 -1.27
N TYR A 50 8.26 -9.00 -2.55
CA TYR A 50 7.96 -10.37 -2.98
C TYR A 50 8.90 -11.42 -2.36
N SER A 51 10.09 -11.04 -1.92
CA SER A 51 11.01 -11.92 -1.18
C SER A 51 10.45 -12.39 0.17
N CYS A 52 9.39 -11.76 0.70
CA CYS A 52 8.74 -12.14 1.95
C CYS A 52 8.34 -13.62 1.97
N VAL A 53 7.82 -14.16 0.86
CA VAL A 53 7.42 -15.58 0.76
C VAL A 53 8.60 -16.56 0.82
N GLU A 54 9.82 -16.06 0.64
CA GLU A 54 11.05 -16.86 0.70
C GLU A 54 11.75 -16.78 2.06
N ASN A 55 11.32 -15.87 2.94
CA ASN A 55 11.89 -15.69 4.27
C ASN A 55 11.69 -16.94 5.13
N ARG A 56 12.70 -17.25 5.96
CA ARG A 56 12.71 -18.43 6.84
C ARG A 56 11.49 -18.46 7.76
N GLY A 57 11.19 -17.36 8.46
CA GLY A 57 10.06 -17.29 9.39
C GLY A 57 8.70 -17.49 8.71
N PHE A 58 8.51 -16.94 7.50
CA PHE A 58 7.27 -17.13 6.74
C PHE A 58 7.09 -18.59 6.30
N LYS A 59 8.17 -19.24 5.86
CA LYS A 59 8.16 -20.68 5.53
C LYS A 59 7.85 -21.56 6.74
N GLU A 60 8.45 -21.27 7.89
CA GLU A 60 8.18 -22.00 9.13
C GLU A 60 6.71 -21.85 9.57
N LEU A 61 6.16 -20.63 9.48
CA LEU A 61 4.75 -20.36 9.75
C LEU A 61 3.83 -21.15 8.81
N MET A 62 4.03 -21.06 7.51
CA MET A 62 3.20 -21.76 6.52
C MET A 62 3.28 -23.28 6.67
N ASN A 63 4.47 -23.83 6.96
CA ASN A 63 4.64 -25.24 7.21
C ASN A 63 3.95 -25.71 8.50
N HIS A 64 3.80 -24.83 9.50
CA HIS A 64 3.04 -25.13 10.71
C HIS A 64 1.52 -25.07 10.46
N MET A 65 1.05 -24.07 9.72
CA MET A 65 -0.38 -23.85 9.50
C MET A 65 -0.96 -24.78 8.42
N GLU A 66 -0.28 -24.94 7.29
CA GLU A 66 -0.72 -25.79 6.18
C GLU A 66 0.50 -26.48 5.54
N PRO A 67 0.98 -27.59 6.13
CA PRO A 67 2.21 -28.27 5.70
C PRO A 67 2.13 -28.86 4.28
N LEU A 68 0.91 -29.09 3.76
CA LEU A 68 0.71 -29.65 2.43
C LEU A 68 0.72 -28.59 1.32
N TYR A 69 0.71 -27.30 1.69
CA TYR A 69 0.75 -26.19 0.75
C TYR A 69 2.18 -25.85 0.34
N LYS A 70 2.45 -25.90 -0.97
CA LYS A 70 3.73 -25.47 -1.54
C LYS A 70 3.67 -24.00 -1.93
N ILE A 71 4.40 -23.17 -1.19
CA ILE A 71 4.49 -21.73 -1.43
C ILE A 71 5.09 -21.45 -2.83
N PRO A 72 4.40 -20.69 -3.70
CA PRO A 72 4.97 -20.23 -4.97
C PRO A 72 6.19 -19.34 -4.77
N SER A 73 7.08 -19.30 -5.77
CA SER A 73 8.29 -18.47 -5.69
C SER A 73 7.95 -16.97 -5.76
N ARG A 74 8.85 -16.11 -5.28
CA ARG A 74 8.70 -14.65 -5.43
C ARG A 74 8.47 -14.23 -6.89
N THR A 75 9.12 -14.94 -7.81
CA THR A 75 9.03 -14.68 -9.26
C THR A 75 7.64 -15.03 -9.79
N THR A 76 7.04 -16.10 -9.28
CA THR A 76 5.67 -16.50 -9.62
C THR A 76 4.66 -15.47 -9.12
N PHE A 77 4.84 -14.97 -7.90
CA PHE A 77 4.01 -13.89 -7.37
C PHE A 77 4.12 -12.61 -8.21
N SER A 78 5.35 -12.18 -8.51
CA SER A 78 5.63 -10.95 -9.25
C SER A 78 5.17 -10.99 -10.72
N ARG A 79 5.37 -12.11 -11.42
CA ARG A 79 5.15 -12.19 -12.88
C ARG A 79 3.79 -12.72 -13.30
N THR A 80 3.10 -13.43 -12.42
CA THR A 80 1.89 -14.17 -12.79
C THR A 80 0.75 -13.83 -11.84
N ILE A 81 0.87 -14.23 -10.57
CA ILE A 81 -0.26 -14.22 -9.62
C ILE A 81 -0.77 -12.79 -9.36
N ILE A 82 0.12 -11.85 -9.02
CA ILE A 82 -0.29 -10.48 -8.68
C ILE A 82 -0.79 -9.72 -9.92
N PRO A 83 -0.10 -9.79 -11.08
CA PRO A 83 -0.64 -9.23 -12.32
C PRO A 83 -2.00 -9.83 -12.75
N GLU A 84 -2.24 -11.13 -12.52
CA GLU A 84 -3.53 -11.78 -12.79
C GLU A 84 -4.62 -11.26 -11.84
N LEU A 85 -4.37 -11.22 -10.53
CA LEU A 85 -5.31 -10.70 -9.54
C LEU A 85 -5.69 -9.24 -9.81
N TYR A 86 -4.73 -8.44 -10.27
CA TYR A 86 -4.95 -7.07 -10.70
C TYR A 86 -5.89 -7.02 -11.92
N ARG A 87 -5.63 -7.82 -12.97
CA ARG A 87 -6.51 -7.90 -14.15
C ARG A 87 -7.91 -8.39 -13.83
N ASP A 88 -8.05 -9.39 -12.96
CA ASP A 88 -9.35 -9.91 -12.56
C ASP A 88 -10.17 -8.85 -11.80
N SER A 89 -9.50 -8.03 -10.98
CA SER A 89 -10.13 -6.90 -10.30
C SER A 89 -10.57 -5.79 -11.27
N HIS A 90 -9.92 -5.67 -12.43
CA HIS A 90 -10.29 -4.73 -13.49
C HIS A 90 -11.34 -5.27 -14.48
N GLY A 91 -11.42 -6.58 -14.69
CA GLY A 91 -12.38 -7.19 -15.61
C GLY A 91 -13.83 -7.25 -15.11
N TYR A 92 -14.07 -7.01 -13.82
CA TYR A 92 -15.41 -7.09 -13.21
C TYR A 92 -16.29 -5.85 -13.40
N GLU A 93 -15.75 -4.75 -13.94
CA GLU A 93 -16.52 -3.50 -14.13
C GLU A 93 -17.14 -3.35 -15.55
N GLY A 94 -17.06 -4.38 -16.39
CA GLY A 94 -17.48 -4.33 -17.79
C GLY A 94 -18.99 -4.51 -18.08
N GLU A 95 -19.70 -5.50 -17.53
CA GLU A 95 -21.05 -5.82 -18.07
C GLU A 95 -22.12 -6.30 -17.05
N ASN A 96 -21.88 -6.32 -15.74
CA ASN A 96 -22.92 -6.69 -14.77
C ASN A 96 -22.85 -5.89 -13.45
N ALA A 97 -23.00 -4.57 -13.54
CA ALA A 97 -23.25 -3.70 -12.39
C ALA A 97 -24.69 -3.83 -11.85
N ARG A 98 -25.11 -5.05 -11.49
CA ARG A 98 -26.42 -5.33 -10.86
C ARG A 98 -26.33 -5.99 -9.47
N GLY A 99 -25.17 -5.90 -8.81
CA GLY A 99 -24.93 -6.60 -7.55
C GLY A 99 -24.24 -5.83 -6.42
N LEU A 100 -24.25 -4.49 -6.42
CA LEU A 100 -23.78 -3.71 -5.26
C LEU A 100 -24.91 -2.80 -4.75
N PRO A 101 -25.37 -2.95 -3.49
CA PRO A 101 -26.37 -2.07 -2.90
C PRO A 101 -25.68 -0.76 -2.54
N GLY A 102 -25.97 0.31 -3.29
CA GLY A 102 -25.36 1.61 -2.98
C GLY A 102 -25.64 2.75 -3.93
N ARG A 103 -26.64 2.65 -4.82
CA ARG A 103 -27.07 3.79 -5.65
C ARG A 103 -28.47 4.24 -5.28
N GLN A 104 -28.56 5.23 -4.40
CA GLN A 104 -29.64 6.20 -4.46
C GLN A 104 -29.02 7.60 -4.60
N LEU A 105 -29.32 8.21 -5.73
CA LEU A 105 -28.92 9.56 -6.12
C LEU A 105 -29.55 10.60 -5.20
N TYR A 106 -28.79 11.68 -5.01
CA TYR A 106 -29.16 12.94 -4.36
C TYR A 106 -30.55 13.46 -4.77
N GLN A 107 -31.35 13.88 -3.78
CA GLN A 107 -32.06 15.17 -3.80
C GLN A 107 -32.18 15.71 -2.35
N PRO A 108 -32.21 17.05 -2.17
CA PRO A 108 -31.80 17.71 -0.94
C PRO A 108 -32.91 17.78 0.14
N HIS A 109 -32.49 18.22 1.35
CA HIS A 109 -33.25 18.63 2.54
C HIS A 109 -33.38 17.62 3.72
N LEU A 110 -32.30 17.35 4.46
CA LEU A 110 -32.23 17.13 5.93
C LEU A 110 -30.76 16.83 6.32
N PRO A 111 -30.29 17.03 7.57
CA PRO A 111 -28.90 16.77 7.92
C PRO A 111 -28.71 15.25 8.02
N LEU A 112 -28.36 14.64 6.90
CA LEU A 112 -27.81 13.29 6.85
C LEU A 112 -26.31 13.39 7.10
N THR A 113 -25.85 12.80 8.20
CA THR A 113 -24.44 12.48 8.38
C THR A 113 -24.09 11.39 7.38
N PHE A 114 -23.52 11.76 6.24
CA PHE A 114 -22.97 10.79 5.30
C PHE A 114 -21.68 10.24 5.89
N ASN A 115 -21.67 8.96 6.24
CA ASN A 115 -20.46 8.26 6.63
C ASN A 115 -19.68 7.94 5.36
N VAL A 116 -18.74 8.81 4.98
CA VAL A 116 -17.89 8.62 3.81
C VAL A 116 -16.66 7.84 4.24
N GLU A 117 -16.55 6.58 3.82
CA GLU A 117 -15.34 5.79 4.01
C GLU A 117 -14.33 6.17 2.91
N MET A 118 -13.20 6.78 3.29
CA MET A 118 -12.13 7.09 2.32
C MET A 118 -11.33 5.83 2.02
N ARG A 119 -11.09 5.57 0.72
CA ARG A 119 -10.26 4.45 0.25
C ARG A 119 -9.08 5.00 -0.55
N SER A 120 -7.92 4.39 -0.37
CA SER A 120 -6.69 4.76 -1.06
C SER A 120 -6.16 3.55 -1.83
N PHE A 121 -5.89 3.73 -3.12
CA PHE A 121 -5.35 2.70 -4.00
C PHE A 121 -4.17 3.28 -4.77
N ALA A 122 -3.06 2.53 -4.82
CA ALA A 122 -1.96 2.85 -5.70
C ALA A 122 -2.34 2.46 -7.13
N LEU A 123 -2.60 3.46 -7.99
CA LEU A 123 -2.99 3.23 -9.39
C LEU A 123 -1.77 2.91 -10.26
N GLU A 124 -0.71 3.70 -10.18
CA GLU A 124 0.47 3.46 -11.01
C GLU A 124 1.74 3.96 -10.33
N ASN A 125 2.84 3.21 -10.49
CA ASN A 125 4.18 3.63 -10.11
C ASN A 125 5.13 3.35 -11.28
N ARG A 126 5.23 4.33 -12.18
CA ARG A 126 6.02 4.24 -13.40
C ARG A 126 7.31 5.03 -13.25
N SER A 127 8.44 4.42 -13.57
CA SER A 127 9.69 5.14 -13.74
C SER A 127 9.67 5.93 -15.05
N VAL A 128 9.76 7.25 -14.98
CA VAL A 128 9.87 8.13 -16.14
C VAL A 128 11.35 8.40 -16.40
N THR A 129 11.90 7.89 -17.51
CA THR A 129 13.32 8.07 -17.89
C THR A 129 13.56 9.29 -18.78
N GLU A 130 12.50 9.85 -19.33
CA GLU A 130 12.53 11.06 -20.14
C GLU A 130 12.57 12.33 -19.30
N SER A 131 12.79 13.47 -19.95
CA SER A 131 12.80 14.76 -19.27
C SER A 131 11.42 15.06 -18.68
N HIS A 132 11.39 15.54 -17.43
CA HIS A 132 10.17 15.91 -16.71
C HIS A 132 9.58 17.24 -17.21
N THR A 133 9.35 17.39 -18.50
CA THR A 133 8.68 18.55 -19.09
C THR A 133 7.18 18.53 -18.77
N ALA A 134 6.52 19.69 -18.86
CA ALA A 134 5.08 19.78 -18.62
C ALA A 134 4.27 18.88 -19.58
N CYS A 135 4.67 18.80 -20.85
CA CYS A 135 3.99 17.96 -21.85
C CYS A 135 4.09 16.48 -21.50
N ASN A 136 5.30 15.99 -21.20
CA ASN A 136 5.53 14.59 -20.88
C ASN A 136 4.76 14.16 -19.62
N ILE A 137 4.76 15.01 -18.59
CA ILE A 137 3.98 14.77 -17.37
C ILE A 137 2.49 14.68 -17.68
N LEU A 138 1.96 15.59 -18.50
CA LEU A 138 0.55 15.58 -18.89
C LEU A 138 0.19 14.30 -19.66
N GLU A 139 1.04 13.88 -20.60
CA GLU A 139 0.84 12.66 -21.38
C GLU A 139 0.81 11.41 -20.49
N HIS A 140 1.72 11.27 -19.52
CA HIS A 140 1.66 10.13 -18.58
C HIS A 140 0.42 10.17 -17.69
N LEU A 141 0.03 11.36 -17.22
CA LEU A 141 -1.19 11.48 -16.41
C LEU A 141 -2.44 11.14 -17.22
N GLN A 142 -2.54 11.61 -18.47
CA GLN A 142 -3.65 11.27 -19.36
C GLN A 142 -3.69 9.77 -19.65
N ALA A 143 -2.56 9.17 -20.03
CA ALA A 143 -2.48 7.74 -20.28
C ALA A 143 -2.88 6.92 -19.05
N MET A 144 -2.46 7.32 -17.84
CA MET A 144 -2.89 6.69 -16.60
C MET A 144 -4.40 6.83 -16.41
N MET A 145 -4.96 8.04 -16.53
CA MET A 145 -6.40 8.25 -16.32
C MET A 145 -7.27 7.49 -17.33
N ASP A 146 -6.82 7.40 -18.58
CA ASP A 146 -7.50 6.65 -19.64
C ASP A 146 -7.40 5.14 -19.40
N ASN A 147 -6.22 4.63 -19.01
CA ASN A 147 -6.01 3.22 -18.66
C ASN A 147 -6.89 2.78 -17.47
N TRP A 148 -7.14 3.71 -16.55
CA TRP A 148 -7.95 3.49 -15.35
C TRP A 148 -9.42 3.92 -15.53
N GLU A 149 -9.81 4.33 -16.74
CA GLU A 149 -11.16 4.78 -17.10
C GLU A 149 -11.78 5.75 -16.09
N LEU A 150 -10.98 6.70 -15.56
CA LEU A 150 -11.43 7.57 -14.50
C LEU A 150 -12.62 8.44 -14.99
N PRO A 151 -13.69 8.59 -14.18
CA PRO A 151 -14.91 9.26 -14.62
C PRO A 151 -14.80 10.79 -14.56
N LEU A 152 -13.83 11.37 -15.27
CA LEU A 152 -13.47 12.81 -15.29
C LEU A 152 -14.65 13.72 -15.64
N GLN A 153 -15.65 13.21 -16.35
CA GLN A 153 -16.84 13.95 -16.78
C GLN A 153 -17.99 13.90 -15.77
N LYS A 154 -18.00 12.91 -14.86
CA LYS A 154 -19.09 12.69 -13.90
C LYS A 154 -18.77 13.23 -12.51
N LEU A 155 -17.48 13.28 -12.16
CA LEU A 155 -17.02 13.72 -10.84
C LEU A 155 -15.76 14.59 -10.97
N PRO A 156 -15.63 15.63 -10.12
CA PRO A 156 -14.39 16.41 -10.05
C PRO A 156 -13.26 15.53 -9.50
N VAL A 157 -12.20 15.35 -10.28
CA VAL A 157 -10.98 14.66 -9.84
C VAL A 157 -9.97 15.68 -9.36
N TYR A 158 -9.54 15.55 -8.11
CA TYR A 158 -8.52 16.40 -7.50
C TYR A 158 -7.15 15.71 -7.62
N VAL A 159 -6.15 16.45 -8.11
CA VAL A 159 -4.78 15.93 -8.29
C VAL A 159 -3.85 16.70 -7.37
N VAL A 160 -3.34 16.03 -6.35
CA VAL A 160 -2.37 16.61 -5.40
C VAL A 160 -0.95 16.41 -5.94
N MET A 161 -0.20 17.49 -6.10
CA MET A 161 1.16 17.46 -6.64
C MET A 161 2.10 18.31 -5.78
N ASP A 162 3.40 18.14 -5.97
CA ASP A 162 4.36 19.10 -5.41
C ASP A 162 4.24 20.49 -6.06
N ASN A 163 5.04 21.45 -5.60
CA ASN A 163 5.01 22.81 -6.12
C ASN A 163 5.87 23.00 -7.40
N ALA A 164 6.27 21.94 -8.09
CA ALA A 164 7.14 22.07 -9.24
C ALA A 164 6.44 22.78 -10.40
N ARG A 165 7.19 23.68 -11.07
CA ARG A 165 6.69 24.51 -12.18
C ARG A 165 6.13 23.67 -13.34
N ASN A 166 6.77 22.53 -13.62
CA ASN A 166 6.38 21.67 -14.74
C ASN A 166 5.03 21.00 -14.49
N PHE A 167 4.75 20.60 -13.25
CA PHE A 167 3.44 20.06 -12.85
C PHE A 167 2.34 21.12 -12.92
N ARG A 168 2.61 22.35 -12.46
CA ARG A 168 1.64 23.46 -12.58
C ARG A 168 1.31 23.78 -14.04
N ALA A 169 2.30 23.78 -14.92
CA ALA A 169 2.12 24.00 -16.35
C ALA A 169 1.40 22.82 -17.03
N ALA A 170 1.67 21.58 -16.62
CA ALA A 170 1.02 20.39 -17.18
C ALA A 170 -0.50 20.41 -16.97
N LEU A 171 -0.96 20.84 -15.79
CA LEU A 171 -2.38 20.78 -15.43
C LEU A 171 -3.20 22.01 -15.82
N THR A 172 -2.66 22.95 -16.59
CA THR A 172 -3.40 24.17 -16.98
C THR A 172 -4.51 23.90 -18.02
N GLY A 173 -4.53 22.71 -18.65
CA GLY A 173 -5.48 22.33 -19.70
C GLY A 173 -6.23 21.01 -19.46
N ILE A 174 -6.22 20.48 -18.23
CA ILE A 174 -6.83 19.19 -17.90
C ILE A 174 -8.17 19.38 -17.18
N SER A 175 -9.07 18.39 -17.27
CA SER A 175 -10.39 18.45 -16.61
C SER A 175 -10.34 18.24 -15.08
N CYS A 176 -9.14 18.06 -14.53
CA CYS A 176 -8.89 17.83 -13.12
C CYS A 176 -8.66 19.13 -12.37
N VAL A 177 -8.90 19.12 -11.06
CA VAL A 177 -8.62 20.25 -10.16
C VAL A 177 -7.22 20.06 -9.55
N PRO A 178 -6.22 20.87 -9.95
CA PRO A 178 -4.88 20.77 -9.39
C PRO A 178 -4.86 21.31 -7.95
N MET A 179 -4.24 20.56 -7.04
CA MET A 179 -4.04 20.92 -5.64
C MET A 179 -2.56 20.82 -5.29
N GLN A 180 -2.06 21.76 -4.49
CA GLN A 180 -0.68 21.74 -4.01
C GLN A 180 -0.57 20.85 -2.78
N CYS A 181 0.52 20.08 -2.72
CA CYS A 181 0.83 19.26 -1.57
C CYS A 181 1.14 20.17 -0.38
N MET A 182 0.28 20.11 0.64
CA MET A 182 0.44 20.88 1.86
C MET A 182 1.77 20.55 2.56
N GLY A 183 2.14 19.26 2.61
CA GLY A 183 3.40 18.83 3.21
C GLY A 183 4.63 19.43 2.52
N HIS A 184 4.63 19.43 1.18
CA HIS A 184 5.72 20.06 0.41
C HIS A 184 5.73 21.59 0.59
N THR A 185 4.56 22.22 0.60
CA THR A 185 4.45 23.68 0.82
C THR A 185 4.97 24.09 2.19
N LEU A 186 4.62 23.34 3.23
CA LEU A 186 5.11 23.57 4.58
C LEU A 186 6.63 23.38 4.68
N GLN A 187 7.16 22.37 3.99
CA GLN A 187 8.60 22.15 3.92
C GLN A 187 9.34 23.30 3.23
N LEU A 188 8.76 23.92 2.20
CA LEU A 188 9.32 25.13 1.57
C LEU A 188 9.30 26.31 2.54
N ALA A 189 8.18 26.56 3.22
CA ALA A 189 8.07 27.64 4.21
C ALA A 189 9.11 27.51 5.34
N ILE A 190 9.39 26.28 5.80
CA ILE A 190 10.45 26.02 6.80
C ILE A 190 11.84 26.35 6.24
N LYS A 191 12.11 26.02 4.98
CA LYS A 191 13.39 26.35 4.33
C LYS A 191 13.56 27.86 4.17
N ASP A 192 12.52 28.54 3.74
CA ASP A 192 12.53 30.01 3.62
C ASP A 192 12.80 30.64 5.01
N ALA A 193 12.13 30.15 6.05
CA ALA A 193 12.37 30.60 7.43
C ALA A 193 13.80 30.27 7.94
N GLU A 194 14.37 29.11 7.57
CA GLU A 194 15.77 28.77 7.86
C GLU A 194 16.72 29.79 7.25
N GLU A 195 16.51 30.16 5.99
CA GLU A 195 17.36 31.09 5.24
C GLU A 195 17.24 32.53 5.74
N GLU A 196 16.04 32.98 6.09
CA GLU A 196 15.78 34.34 6.58
C GLU A 196 16.23 34.57 8.04
N THR A 197 16.25 33.50 8.86
CA THR A 197 16.59 33.65 10.28
C THR A 197 18.11 33.73 10.47
N ALA A 198 18.60 34.95 10.76
CA ALA A 198 20.02 35.20 10.99
C ALA A 198 20.64 34.24 12.04
N GLY A 199 21.77 33.63 11.69
CA GLY A 199 22.52 32.71 12.55
C GLY A 199 22.04 31.25 12.51
N VAL A 200 20.81 30.97 12.11
CA VAL A 200 20.29 29.59 11.99
C VAL A 200 21.06 28.77 10.95
N PRO A 201 21.33 29.27 9.72
CA PRO A 201 22.11 28.52 8.74
C PRO A 201 23.52 28.15 9.22
N ALA A 202 24.17 29.03 9.99
CA ALA A 202 25.50 28.80 10.53
C ALA A 202 25.49 27.70 11.61
N ILE A 203 24.51 27.75 12.52
CA ILE A 203 24.32 26.72 13.56
C ILE A 203 24.04 25.37 12.90
N LEU A 204 23.13 25.31 11.92
CA LEU A 204 22.80 24.07 11.23
C LEU A 204 23.97 23.51 10.42
N LYS A 205 24.80 24.37 9.82
CA LYS A 205 26.04 23.96 9.17
C LYS A 205 26.99 23.29 10.17
N LYS A 206 27.20 23.91 11.33
CA LYS A 206 28.02 23.35 12.41
C LYS A 206 27.47 22.02 12.92
N CYS A 207 26.15 21.91 13.13
CA CYS A 207 25.50 20.63 13.48
C CYS A 207 25.76 19.54 12.43
N ARG A 208 25.68 19.86 11.13
CA ARG A 208 25.95 18.92 10.05
C ARG A 208 27.42 18.47 10.01
N GLU A 209 28.35 19.36 10.30
CA GLU A 209 29.79 19.04 10.39
C GLU A 209 30.07 18.11 11.58
N ILE A 210 29.52 18.43 12.76
CA ILE A 210 29.60 17.57 13.96
C ILE A 210 29.05 16.18 13.69
N LEU A 211 27.87 16.07 13.04
CA LEU A 211 27.28 14.78 12.70
C LEU A 211 28.14 13.98 11.73
N LYS A 212 28.70 14.63 10.70
CA LYS A 212 29.62 13.97 9.76
C LYS A 212 30.86 13.44 10.47
N GLU A 213 31.46 14.24 11.35
CA GLU A 213 32.63 13.83 12.12
C GLU A 213 32.31 12.71 13.11
N ALA A 214 31.19 12.79 13.84
CA ALA A 214 30.76 11.74 14.76
C ALA A 214 30.52 10.39 14.05
N ILE A 215 29.89 10.42 12.87
CA ILE A 215 29.71 9.22 12.03
C ILE A 215 31.07 8.68 11.56
N CYS A 216 31.98 9.57 11.14
CA CYS A 216 33.34 9.17 10.75
C CYS A 216 34.14 8.56 11.92
N VAL A 217 33.96 9.05 13.16
CA VAL A 217 34.62 8.51 14.37
C VAL A 217 34.09 7.13 14.75
N GLU A 218 32.77 6.90 14.67
CA GLU A 218 32.22 5.56 14.88
C GLU A 218 32.73 4.55 13.84
N LEU A 219 32.99 5.01 12.62
CA LEU A 219 33.43 4.17 11.50
C LEU A 219 34.96 4.06 11.38
N ALA A 220 35.74 4.97 11.98
CA ALA A 220 37.19 5.02 11.92
C ALA A 220 37.80 5.32 13.29
N THR A 221 38.53 4.35 13.83
CA THR A 221 39.28 4.37 15.10
C THR A 221 40.36 5.46 15.16
N SER A 222 40.00 6.73 15.27
CA SER A 222 40.94 7.82 15.44
C SER A 222 40.44 8.85 16.45
N GLU A 223 41.36 9.32 17.32
CA GLU A 223 41.16 10.37 18.31
C GLU A 223 40.91 11.72 17.61
N THR A 224 39.73 11.91 17.05
CA THR A 224 39.29 13.21 16.55
C THR A 224 38.46 13.91 17.62
N THR A 225 38.87 15.12 17.95
CA THR A 225 38.16 15.99 18.88
C THR A 225 36.96 16.58 18.15
N VAL A 226 35.77 16.02 18.39
CA VAL A 226 34.53 16.54 17.82
C VAL A 226 34.25 17.93 18.42
N PRO A 227 34.15 19.00 17.61
CA PRO A 227 33.87 20.34 18.10
C PRO A 227 32.48 20.37 18.72
N ASN A 228 32.35 20.90 19.94
CA ASN A 228 31.05 20.98 20.62
C ASN A 228 30.30 22.27 20.24
N LEU A 229 28.98 22.22 20.32
CA LEU A 229 28.14 23.42 20.28
C LEU A 229 28.31 24.19 21.59
N ALA A 230 28.41 25.52 21.49
CA ALA A 230 28.42 26.40 22.64
C ALA A 230 27.05 26.36 23.35
N PRO A 231 26.98 26.68 24.66
CA PRO A 231 25.72 26.64 25.41
C PRO A 231 24.59 27.48 24.80
N GLN A 232 24.93 28.62 24.18
CA GLN A 232 23.96 29.47 23.49
C GLN A 232 23.44 28.85 22.19
N GLU A 233 24.29 28.15 21.45
CA GLU A 233 23.90 27.41 20.24
C GLU A 233 22.98 26.24 20.62
N TRP A 234 23.30 25.50 21.70
CA TRP A 234 22.44 24.45 22.24
C TRP A 234 21.05 24.96 22.63
N LYS A 235 20.99 26.15 23.25
CA LYS A 235 19.72 26.80 23.59
C LYS A 235 18.92 27.17 22.33
N ALA A 236 19.60 27.68 21.29
CA ALA A 236 18.97 28.02 20.02
C ALA A 236 18.42 26.77 19.31
N VAL A 237 19.22 25.70 19.21
CA VAL A 237 18.79 24.40 18.62
C VAL A 237 17.59 23.83 19.38
N THR A 238 17.63 23.84 20.71
CA THR A 238 16.51 23.37 21.53
C THR A 238 15.24 24.19 21.28
N GLY A 239 15.38 25.51 21.10
CA GLY A 239 14.28 26.40 20.73
C GLY A 239 13.69 26.05 19.35
N LEU A 240 14.54 25.82 18.36
CA LEU A 240 14.14 25.42 17.00
C LEU A 240 13.38 24.08 17.01
N VAL A 241 13.89 23.07 17.72
CA VAL A 241 13.23 21.76 17.84
C VAL A 241 11.84 21.89 18.44
N LYS A 242 11.69 22.68 19.52
CA LYS A 242 10.38 22.93 20.14
C LYS A 242 9.43 23.69 19.22
N ALA A 243 9.95 24.63 18.42
CA ALA A 243 9.14 25.39 17.47
C ALA A 243 8.62 24.51 16.32
N LEU A 244 9.42 23.52 15.87
CA LEU A 244 9.06 22.61 14.79
C LEU A 244 8.22 21.40 15.24
N GLU A 245 8.19 21.09 16.54
CA GLU A 245 7.48 19.93 17.10
C GLU A 245 6.00 19.84 16.66
N PRO A 246 5.18 20.92 16.72
CA PRO A 246 3.79 20.85 16.27
C PRO A 246 3.64 20.51 14.78
N ILE A 247 4.58 20.96 13.95
CA ILE A 247 4.59 20.68 12.51
C ILE A 247 4.93 19.21 12.26
N VAL A 248 5.90 18.66 12.99
CA VAL A 248 6.26 17.24 12.92
C VAL A 248 5.07 16.37 13.33
N LEU A 249 4.37 16.73 14.41
CA LEU A 249 3.17 16.01 14.86
C LEU A 249 2.05 16.08 13.81
N GLY A 250 1.73 17.28 13.31
CA GLY A 250 0.68 17.44 12.30
C GLY A 250 0.98 16.71 10.99
N THR A 251 2.24 16.70 10.52
CA THR A 251 2.64 15.96 9.32
C THR A 251 2.63 14.45 9.54
N LYS A 252 2.98 13.99 10.75
CA LYS A 252 2.85 12.59 11.14
C LYS A 252 1.39 12.14 11.15
N ASP A 253 0.49 12.91 11.76
CA ASP A 253 -0.94 12.58 11.81
C ASP A 253 -1.55 12.46 10.39
N LEU A 254 -1.20 13.38 9.48
CA LEU A 254 -1.61 13.30 8.07
C LEU A 254 -1.12 12.02 7.38
N SER A 255 0.11 11.60 7.66
CA SER A 255 0.69 10.38 7.09
C SER A 255 0.10 9.10 7.72
N GLU A 256 -0.21 9.14 9.02
CA GLU A 256 -0.81 8.02 9.74
C GLU A 256 -2.29 7.85 9.41
N GLU A 257 -3.04 8.93 9.16
CA GLU A 257 -4.40 8.84 8.60
C GLU A 257 -4.39 8.18 7.23
N CYS A 258 -3.46 8.56 6.34
CA CYS A 258 -3.26 7.84 5.07
C CYS A 258 -2.99 6.35 5.30
N THR A 259 -2.25 5.99 6.35
CA THR A 259 -1.94 4.59 6.70
C THR A 259 -3.12 3.87 7.36
N LYS A 260 -3.94 4.56 8.16
CA LYS A 260 -5.16 4.01 8.79
C LYS A 260 -6.26 3.77 7.75
N LEU A 261 -6.37 4.61 6.72
CA LEU A 261 -7.27 4.40 5.58
C LEU A 261 -6.87 3.17 4.75
N VAL A 262 -5.57 2.92 4.61
CA VAL A 262 -5.06 1.67 4.03
C VAL A 262 -5.41 0.47 4.93
N LYS A 263 -5.30 0.61 6.26
CA LYS A 263 -5.63 -0.46 7.22
C LYS A 263 -7.12 -0.75 7.40
N LEU A 264 -8.01 0.24 7.34
CA LEU A 264 -9.47 0.01 7.43
C LEU A 264 -9.99 -0.85 6.28
N CYS A 265 -9.38 -0.74 5.09
CA CYS A 265 -9.66 -1.63 3.97
C CYS A 265 -9.18 -3.07 4.20
N THR A 266 -8.24 -3.31 5.11
CA THR A 266 -7.73 -4.67 5.42
C THR A 266 -8.55 -5.42 6.47
N THR A 267 -9.41 -4.73 7.23
CA THR A 267 -10.21 -5.34 8.31
C THR A 267 -11.68 -5.56 7.98
N ALA A 268 -12.17 -5.14 6.81
CA ALA A 268 -13.51 -5.46 6.34
C ALA A 268 -13.57 -6.88 5.72
N THR A 269 -13.24 -7.89 6.51
CA THR A 269 -13.68 -9.26 6.29
C THR A 269 -14.83 -9.55 7.24
N ASP A 270 -16.05 -9.15 6.86
CA ASP A 270 -17.28 -9.82 7.28
C ASP A 270 -18.39 -9.53 6.26
N VAL A 271 -18.33 -10.29 5.16
CA VAL A 271 -19.33 -10.27 4.08
C VAL A 271 -20.60 -11.04 4.47
N GLU A 272 -20.65 -11.69 5.65
CA GLU A 272 -21.83 -12.46 6.10
C GLU A 272 -22.82 -11.66 6.98
N GLU A 273 -22.41 -10.62 7.71
CA GLU A 273 -23.35 -9.88 8.59
C GLU A 273 -24.20 -8.80 7.88
N LEU A 274 -23.80 -8.31 6.70
CA LEU A 274 -24.58 -7.32 5.95
C LEU A 274 -25.75 -7.91 5.14
N SER A 275 -26.00 -9.22 5.24
CA SER A 275 -27.15 -9.88 4.60
C SER A 275 -28.39 -9.99 5.50
N LYS A 276 -28.31 -9.49 6.75
CA LYS A 276 -29.37 -9.61 7.77
C LYS A 276 -29.87 -8.28 8.36
N LEU A 277 -29.52 -7.16 7.75
CA LEU A 277 -30.11 -5.83 8.01
C LEU A 277 -30.62 -5.25 6.68
#